data_AF-A0A1M6RVL3-F1
#
_entry.id   AF-A0A1M6RVL3-F1
#
_cell.length_a   1.000
_cell.length_b   1.000
_cell.length_c   1.000
_cell.angle_alpha   90.00
_cell.angle_beta   90.00
_cell.angle_gamma   90.00
#
_symmetry.space_group_name_H-M   'P 1'
#
loop_
_entity.id
_entity.type
_entity.pdbx_description
1 polymer ?
#
loop_
_entity_poly.entity_id
_entity_poly.type
_entity_poly.pdbx_seq_one_letter_code
_entity_poly.pdbx_strand_id
1 'polypeptide(L)'
;MYNGAWENYDNGYSKCEDGSYLITNNGVNANIEVGASIKVSYIFKTQDEVVEPTYHMFLYENSLNDGDYDGLPDYEEVFLYRTNPKDPDTDKDGLNDGAEVKLGFNPLLNDSNNDGILDGQEKTEQNLECAIEEQECAISNVSIQINGTGLVSETTEIQNTFGIDMLSTGVVGLVGVPVNIETKSEFDRATITFAYDESKLGDVNEDDLRIMWYDEENNNYVILNNETVLDKENNTLSYTTTHFSTYLVVDQKKWYECWRSTINYRTDDSQETQESQNFDVCFVVDRSGSMSGNSIITAKDSMLGFNEAMHYDDRVAIVGFDSTAQVHLPFICPSDEAVKNSIGNIRASGGTNVESGLVAALDLFDKTEPQMNDNGVKNEKMMILLCDGDVYYTEATLKRAKDAGIRIYTVLIGWSSGRTALEHIAEVTEGKFYSAQESADIRDAIYGINRILSFRWGG
;
A
#
# COMPACT_ATOMS: atom_id res chain seq x y z
N MET A 1 45.35 5.86 -35.67
CA MET A 1 45.90 5.17 -36.86
C MET A 1 46.86 6.10 -37.59
N TYR A 2 47.86 5.58 -38.30
CA TYR A 2 48.91 6.32 -39.01
C TYR A 2 48.36 7.09 -40.24
N ASN A 3 48.83 8.33 -40.47
CA ASN A 3 48.43 9.23 -41.56
C ASN A 3 49.31 9.12 -42.83
N GLY A 4 49.87 7.95 -43.10
CA GLY A 4 50.69 7.71 -44.30
C GLY A 4 49.87 7.49 -45.57
N ALA A 5 50.51 7.61 -46.72
CA ALA A 5 49.89 7.28 -48.01
C ALA A 5 49.64 5.76 -48.10
N TRP A 6 48.41 5.40 -48.46
CA TRP A 6 47.98 4.01 -48.65
C TRP A 6 47.94 3.69 -50.14
N GLU A 7 48.59 2.61 -50.53
CA GLU A 7 48.55 2.12 -51.91
C GLU A 7 47.47 1.03 -52.03
N ASN A 8 46.49 1.24 -52.89
CA ASN A 8 45.32 0.36 -53.02
C ASN A 8 45.54 -0.70 -54.10
N TYR A 9 45.14 -1.94 -53.81
CA TYR A 9 45.29 -3.06 -54.72
C TYR A 9 43.91 -3.63 -55.13
N ASP A 10 43.83 -4.14 -56.37
CA ASP A 10 42.56 -4.57 -57.03
C ASP A 10 41.80 -5.69 -56.29
N ASN A 11 42.45 -6.37 -55.36
CA ASN A 11 41.90 -7.41 -54.49
C ASN A 11 41.33 -6.88 -53.17
N GLY A 12 41.17 -5.55 -53.03
CA GLY A 12 40.37 -4.93 -51.97
C GLY A 12 41.11 -4.67 -50.65
N TYR A 13 42.45 -4.67 -50.65
CA TYR A 13 43.25 -4.23 -49.52
C TYR A 13 44.18 -3.07 -49.91
N SER A 14 44.59 -2.30 -48.92
CA SER A 14 45.57 -1.23 -49.04
C SER A 14 46.83 -1.59 -48.25
N LYS A 15 48.00 -1.22 -48.77
CA LYS A 15 49.27 -1.46 -48.10
C LYS A 15 49.98 -0.13 -47.83
N CYS A 16 50.61 -0.02 -46.66
CA CYS A 16 51.45 1.10 -46.31
C CYS A 16 52.94 0.74 -46.46
N GLU A 17 53.79 1.74 -46.67
CA GLU A 17 55.25 1.57 -46.84
C GLU A 17 55.92 0.94 -45.60
N ASP A 18 55.34 1.10 -44.41
CA ASP A 18 55.84 0.51 -43.16
C ASP A 18 55.56 -0.99 -43.00
N GLY A 19 54.89 -1.60 -43.98
CA GLY A 19 54.52 -3.01 -43.98
C GLY A 19 53.14 -3.33 -43.39
N SER A 20 52.38 -2.31 -42.98
CA SER A 20 50.99 -2.47 -42.52
C SER A 20 50.03 -2.71 -43.68
N TYR A 21 48.97 -3.50 -43.43
CA TYR A 21 47.90 -3.77 -44.38
C TYR A 21 46.56 -3.33 -43.81
N LEU A 22 45.73 -2.67 -44.63
CA LEU A 22 44.35 -2.31 -44.34
C LEU A 22 43.44 -3.14 -45.23
N ILE A 23 42.52 -3.89 -44.63
CA ILE A 23 41.56 -4.73 -45.36
C ILE A 23 40.16 -4.19 -45.02
N THR A 24 39.48 -3.61 -46.01
CA THR A 24 38.11 -3.10 -45.84
C THR A 24 37.10 -4.17 -46.20
N ASN A 25 36.21 -4.54 -45.27
CA ASN A 25 35.12 -5.48 -45.56
C ASN A 25 34.01 -4.80 -46.38
N ASN A 26 34.02 -4.97 -47.70
CA ASN A 26 32.99 -4.44 -48.60
C ASN A 26 31.93 -5.49 -48.99
N GLY A 27 31.87 -6.64 -48.30
CA GLY A 27 31.01 -7.79 -48.63
C GLY A 27 29.75 -7.93 -47.76
N VAL A 28 29.08 -9.09 -47.86
CA VAL A 28 27.91 -9.45 -47.03
C VAL A 28 28.32 -9.42 -45.54
N ASN A 29 27.53 -8.76 -44.70
CA ASN A 29 27.84 -8.34 -43.31
C ASN A 29 28.80 -7.15 -43.16
N ALA A 30 28.86 -6.22 -44.14
CA ALA A 30 29.57 -4.95 -43.96
C ALA A 30 29.00 -4.09 -42.82
N ASN A 31 27.72 -4.29 -42.46
CA ASN A 31 27.10 -3.72 -41.27
C ASN A 31 27.14 -4.77 -40.16
N ILE A 32 28.04 -4.57 -39.21
CA ILE A 32 28.23 -5.46 -38.08
C ILE A 32 27.40 -4.88 -36.95
N GLU A 33 26.42 -5.64 -36.46
CA GLU A 33 25.56 -5.23 -35.36
C GLU A 33 26.40 -5.04 -34.07
N VAL A 34 26.01 -4.07 -33.25
CA VAL A 34 26.65 -3.82 -31.96
C VAL A 34 26.60 -5.11 -31.12
N GLY A 35 27.75 -5.54 -30.60
CA GLY A 35 27.88 -6.80 -29.84
C GLY A 35 28.16 -8.07 -30.67
N ALA A 36 28.17 -7.99 -32.01
CA ALA A 36 28.51 -9.14 -32.83
C ALA A 36 30.02 -9.47 -32.79
N SER A 37 30.34 -10.75 -32.67
CA SER A 37 31.73 -11.23 -32.73
C SER A 37 32.18 -11.39 -34.18
N ILE A 38 33.31 -10.79 -34.53
CA ILE A 38 33.90 -10.91 -35.87
C ILE A 38 35.07 -11.88 -35.82
N LYS A 39 34.97 -12.97 -36.60
CA LYS A 39 36.09 -13.87 -36.82
C LYS A 39 36.78 -13.50 -38.13
N VAL A 40 38.00 -12.98 -38.05
CA VAL A 40 38.82 -12.68 -39.22
C VAL A 40 39.89 -13.76 -39.36
N SER A 41 40.02 -14.30 -40.57
CA SER A 41 41.09 -15.21 -40.95
C SER A 41 41.80 -14.64 -42.18
N TYR A 42 43.12 -14.57 -42.13
CA TYR A 42 43.95 -14.25 -43.28
C TYR A 42 44.87 -15.43 -43.61
N ILE A 43 45.10 -15.64 -44.91
CA ILE A 43 46.05 -16.62 -45.42
C ILE A 43 47.16 -15.84 -46.12
N PHE A 44 48.36 -15.87 -45.57
CA PHE A 44 49.53 -15.33 -46.25
C PHE A 44 50.13 -16.41 -47.15
N LYS A 45 50.24 -16.09 -48.44
CA LYS A 45 50.86 -16.98 -49.42
C LYS A 45 52.17 -16.35 -49.88
N THR A 46 53.29 -16.87 -49.41
CA THR A 46 54.60 -16.58 -50.00
C THR A 46 54.88 -17.55 -51.15
N GLN A 47 55.86 -17.25 -52.02
CA GLN A 47 56.13 -18.05 -53.22
C GLN A 47 56.39 -19.54 -52.95
N ASP A 48 56.85 -19.89 -51.74
CA ASP A 48 57.33 -21.25 -51.44
C ASP A 48 56.64 -21.97 -50.26
N GLU A 49 55.62 -21.40 -49.62
CA GLU A 49 54.84 -22.11 -48.59
C GLU A 49 53.48 -21.45 -48.30
N VAL A 50 52.47 -22.28 -47.98
CA VAL A 50 51.18 -21.84 -47.45
C VAL A 50 51.25 -21.95 -45.93
N VAL A 51 51.19 -20.81 -45.24
CA VAL A 51 51.13 -20.80 -43.78
C VAL A 51 49.68 -21.09 -43.35
N GLU A 52 49.50 -21.97 -42.36
CA GLU A 52 48.19 -22.27 -41.76
C GLU A 52 47.49 -20.97 -41.30
N PRO A 53 46.16 -20.85 -41.51
CA PRO A 53 45.43 -19.65 -41.15
C PRO A 53 45.55 -19.38 -39.66
N THR A 54 46.05 -18.19 -39.31
CA THR A 54 45.99 -17.71 -37.93
C THR A 54 44.62 -17.09 -37.70
N TYR A 55 43.88 -17.63 -36.73
CA TYR A 55 42.58 -17.09 -36.36
C TYR A 55 42.75 -16.03 -35.28
N HIS A 56 42.21 -14.84 -35.51
CA HIS A 56 42.07 -13.82 -34.48
C HIS A 56 40.60 -13.52 -34.27
N MET A 57 40.18 -13.67 -33.01
CA MET A 57 38.85 -13.28 -32.56
C MET A 57 39.00 -11.88 -31.98
N PHE A 58 38.41 -10.89 -32.64
CA PHE A 58 38.27 -9.58 -32.06
C PHE A 58 36.95 -9.59 -31.29
N LEU A 59 37.05 -9.73 -29.98
CA LEU A 59 35.95 -9.35 -29.11
C LEU A 59 35.97 -7.81 -29.08
N TYR A 60 34.86 -7.18 -29.45
CA TYR A 60 34.69 -5.74 -29.30
C TYR A 60 34.43 -5.45 -27.81
N GLU A 61 35.42 -5.70 -26.95
CA GLU A 61 35.27 -5.65 -25.48
C GLU A 61 35.14 -4.21 -24.93
N ASN A 62 35.38 -3.19 -25.77
CA ASN A 62 35.43 -1.80 -25.33
C ASN A 62 34.09 -1.04 -25.47
N SER A 63 32.98 -1.73 -25.78
CA SER A 63 31.64 -1.12 -25.92
C SER A 63 30.77 -1.21 -24.66
N LEU A 64 31.34 -1.65 -23.53
CA LEU A 64 30.64 -1.75 -22.25
C LEU A 64 31.33 -0.95 -21.14
N ASN A 65 32.41 -0.23 -21.46
CA ASN A 65 33.02 0.67 -20.48
C ASN A 65 32.13 1.90 -20.36
N ASP A 66 31.79 2.22 -19.12
CA ASP A 66 30.99 3.36 -18.70
C ASP A 66 31.82 4.03 -17.59
N GLY A 67 32.43 5.15 -17.95
CA GLY A 67 33.52 5.78 -17.20
C GLY A 67 33.06 6.60 -16.01
N ASP A 68 31.84 7.11 -16.04
CA ASP A 68 31.19 7.88 -14.97
C ASP A 68 29.95 7.19 -14.38
N TYR A 69 29.59 6.01 -14.88
CA TYR A 69 28.57 5.11 -14.33
C TYR A 69 27.16 5.67 -14.41
N ASP A 70 26.86 6.39 -15.49
CA ASP A 70 25.55 7.00 -15.73
C ASP A 70 24.61 6.10 -16.59
N GLY A 71 25.12 4.96 -17.04
CA GLY A 71 24.40 3.99 -17.86
C GLY A 71 24.51 4.23 -19.37
N LEU A 72 25.30 5.21 -19.83
CA LEU A 72 25.64 5.45 -21.22
C LEU A 72 27.10 5.01 -21.48
N PRO A 73 27.35 4.00 -22.34
CA PRO A 73 28.72 3.55 -22.57
C PRO A 73 29.60 4.64 -23.21
N ASP A 74 30.87 4.74 -22.80
CA ASP A 74 31.88 5.72 -23.29
C ASP A 74 31.92 5.83 -24.83
N TYR A 75 31.68 4.70 -25.50
CA TYR A 75 31.64 4.66 -26.97
C TYR A 75 30.44 5.45 -27.52
N GLU A 76 29.25 5.27 -26.97
CA GLU A 76 28.06 5.99 -27.41
C GLU A 76 28.18 7.48 -27.09
N GLU A 77 28.70 7.80 -25.91
CA GLU A 77 29.00 9.17 -25.50
C GLU A 77 29.92 9.89 -26.49
N VAL A 78 31.09 9.32 -26.81
CA VAL A 78 32.06 10.00 -27.70
C VAL A 78 31.59 10.05 -29.15
N PHE A 79 30.99 8.97 -29.65
CA PHE A 79 30.76 8.79 -31.09
C PHE A 79 29.35 9.09 -31.55
N LEU A 80 28.33 8.94 -30.70
CA LEU A 80 26.92 9.14 -31.04
C LEU A 80 26.39 10.46 -30.45
N TYR A 81 26.46 10.62 -29.14
CA TYR A 81 25.82 11.74 -28.43
C TYR A 81 26.74 12.96 -28.25
N ARG A 82 28.06 12.77 -28.34
CA ARG A 82 29.12 13.78 -28.15
C ARG A 82 29.14 14.38 -26.74
N THR A 83 28.75 13.59 -25.75
CA THR A 83 28.83 13.89 -24.33
C THR A 83 30.25 13.61 -23.79
N ASN A 84 30.47 13.84 -22.50
CA ASN A 84 31.77 13.64 -21.86
C ASN A 84 31.79 12.36 -21.00
N PRO A 85 32.59 11.32 -21.36
CA PRO A 85 32.63 10.01 -20.67
C PRO A 85 33.19 9.95 -19.24
N LYS A 86 33.21 11.09 -18.57
CA LYS A 86 33.74 11.30 -17.22
C LYS A 86 32.91 12.31 -16.44
N ASP A 87 31.84 12.81 -17.02
CA ASP A 87 30.92 13.77 -16.41
C ASP A 87 29.51 13.23 -16.68
N PRO A 88 28.87 12.61 -15.69
CA PRO A 88 27.63 11.85 -15.89
C PRO A 88 26.42 12.74 -16.27
N ASP A 89 26.60 14.06 -16.25
CA ASP A 89 25.62 15.10 -16.57
C ASP A 89 26.40 16.21 -17.32
N THR A 90 26.45 16.11 -18.63
CA THR A 90 27.32 16.93 -19.49
C THR A 90 26.85 18.39 -19.50
N ASP A 91 25.54 18.65 -19.44
CA ASP A 91 24.97 19.99 -19.57
C ASP A 91 24.53 20.65 -18.24
N LYS A 92 24.53 19.87 -17.16
CA LYS A 92 24.42 20.29 -15.75
C LYS A 92 23.04 20.74 -15.36
N ASP A 93 22.04 20.08 -15.90
CA ASP A 93 20.64 20.36 -15.61
C ASP A 93 20.07 19.50 -14.45
N GLY A 94 20.82 18.48 -14.03
CA GLY A 94 20.47 17.56 -12.95
C GLY A 94 19.92 16.20 -13.41
N LEU A 95 19.83 15.94 -14.71
CA LEU A 95 19.59 14.63 -15.30
C LEU A 95 20.89 14.10 -15.92
N ASN A 96 21.16 12.82 -15.74
CA ASN A 96 22.36 12.23 -16.30
C ASN A 96 22.21 11.93 -17.79
N ASP A 97 23.30 11.96 -18.56
CA ASP A 97 23.29 11.81 -20.02
C ASP A 97 22.60 10.49 -20.45
N GLY A 98 22.89 9.40 -19.76
CA GLY A 98 22.26 8.10 -19.97
C GLY A 98 20.76 8.07 -19.66
N ALA A 99 20.30 8.83 -18.67
CA ALA A 99 18.89 8.97 -18.33
C ALA A 99 18.16 9.82 -19.38
N GLU A 100 18.77 10.90 -19.85
CA GLU A 100 18.25 11.75 -20.91
C GLU A 100 18.02 10.97 -22.20
N VAL A 101 19.02 10.20 -22.64
CA VAL A 101 18.91 9.37 -23.85
C VAL A 101 17.77 8.36 -23.75
N LYS A 102 17.57 7.73 -22.58
CA LYS A 102 16.45 6.78 -22.35
C LYS A 102 15.09 7.47 -22.39
N LEU A 103 15.00 8.71 -21.89
CA LEU A 103 13.77 9.50 -21.85
C LEU A 103 13.52 10.27 -23.17
N GLY A 104 14.51 10.34 -24.05
CA GLY A 104 14.42 11.01 -25.35
C GLY A 104 14.80 12.50 -25.32
N PHE A 105 15.44 12.94 -24.24
CA PHE A 105 16.06 14.27 -24.12
C PHE A 105 17.42 14.31 -24.82
N ASN A 106 17.97 15.52 -24.97
CA ASN A 106 19.24 15.76 -25.62
C ASN A 106 20.31 16.13 -24.58
N PRO A 107 21.31 15.26 -24.35
CA PRO A 107 22.29 15.40 -23.25
C PRO A 107 23.34 16.50 -23.42
N LEU A 108 23.06 17.46 -24.30
CA LEU A 108 23.88 18.64 -24.54
C LEU A 108 23.09 19.94 -24.31
N LEU A 109 21.81 19.84 -23.98
CA LEU A 109 20.88 20.94 -23.83
C LEU A 109 20.08 20.77 -22.54
N ASN A 110 20.37 21.65 -21.58
CA ASN A 110 19.70 21.69 -20.28
C ASN A 110 18.17 21.90 -20.31
N ASP A 111 17.60 22.15 -21.49
CA ASP A 111 16.17 22.29 -21.78
C ASP A 111 15.99 21.91 -23.25
N SER A 112 15.71 20.62 -23.49
CA SER A 112 15.62 20.04 -24.83
C SER A 112 14.47 20.60 -25.65
N ASN A 113 13.36 20.91 -24.98
CA ASN A 113 12.11 21.31 -25.64
C ASN A 113 11.91 22.85 -25.69
N ASN A 114 12.77 23.61 -25.00
CA ASN A 114 12.77 25.06 -24.83
C ASN A 114 11.48 25.64 -24.24
N ASP A 115 10.84 24.93 -23.32
CA ASP A 115 9.64 25.39 -22.61
C ASP A 115 9.95 26.16 -21.31
N GLY A 116 11.22 26.19 -20.90
CA GLY A 116 11.72 26.90 -19.72
C GLY A 116 11.76 26.06 -18.44
N ILE A 117 11.46 24.77 -18.51
CA ILE A 117 11.70 23.76 -17.48
C ILE A 117 12.98 23.00 -17.88
N LEU A 118 13.88 22.76 -16.93
CA LEU A 118 15.07 21.95 -17.20
C LEU A 118 14.67 20.47 -17.35
N ASP A 119 15.34 19.69 -18.19
CA ASP A 119 14.96 18.29 -18.44
C ASP A 119 15.03 17.47 -17.13
N GLY A 120 16.00 17.72 -16.26
CA GLY A 120 16.10 17.14 -14.90
C GLY A 120 14.97 17.54 -13.93
N GLN A 121 14.20 18.58 -14.24
CA GLN A 121 13.03 19.02 -13.48
C GLN A 121 11.71 18.68 -14.19
N GLU A 122 11.77 18.19 -15.42
CA GLU A 122 10.59 17.85 -16.20
C GLU A 122 9.99 16.52 -15.71
N LYS A 123 8.67 16.50 -15.54
CA LYS A 123 7.93 15.29 -15.19
C LYS A 123 7.52 14.57 -16.46
N THR A 124 7.95 13.33 -16.59
CA THR A 124 7.63 12.48 -17.73
C THR A 124 6.87 11.23 -17.29
N GLU A 125 5.93 10.79 -18.13
CA GLU A 125 5.18 9.56 -17.88
C GLU A 125 6.06 8.34 -18.16
N GLN A 126 6.26 7.52 -17.13
CA GLN A 126 7.08 6.33 -17.18
C GLN A 126 6.33 5.16 -16.54
N ASN A 127 6.61 3.96 -17.02
CA ASN A 127 6.06 2.71 -16.49
C ASN A 127 7.19 1.86 -15.93
N LEU A 128 7.02 1.39 -14.70
CA LEU A 128 7.90 0.43 -14.04
C LEU A 128 7.11 -0.85 -13.76
N GLU A 129 7.69 -2.01 -14.05
CA GLU A 129 7.06 -3.30 -13.79
C GLU A 129 7.98 -4.18 -12.93
N CYS A 130 7.40 -4.90 -11.98
CA CYS A 130 8.07 -5.82 -11.09
C CYS A 130 7.29 -7.14 -11.02
N ALA A 131 7.87 -8.19 -11.63
CA ALA A 131 7.33 -9.53 -11.54
C ALA A 131 7.48 -10.08 -10.11
N ILE A 132 6.41 -10.70 -9.61
CA ILE A 132 6.40 -11.33 -8.29
C ILE A 132 6.60 -12.83 -8.45
N GLU A 133 7.82 -13.30 -8.18
CA GLU A 133 8.21 -14.71 -8.33
C GLU A 133 8.02 -15.52 -7.03
N GLU A 134 6.82 -15.44 -6.42
CA GLU A 134 6.49 -16.25 -5.23
C GLU A 134 5.61 -17.46 -5.58
N GLN A 135 5.94 -18.61 -4.98
CA GLN A 135 5.19 -19.85 -5.21
C GLN A 135 3.77 -19.72 -4.63
N GLU A 136 2.77 -20.18 -5.39
CA GLU A 136 1.35 -20.14 -5.00
C GLU A 136 0.80 -18.72 -4.73
N CYS A 137 1.50 -17.66 -5.16
CA CYS A 137 1.05 -16.29 -5.06
C CYS A 137 0.03 -15.96 -6.17
N ALA A 138 -1.12 -15.41 -5.79
CA ALA A 138 -2.14 -14.96 -6.73
C ALA A 138 -1.73 -13.69 -7.48
N ILE A 139 -0.95 -12.80 -6.86
CA ILE A 139 -0.40 -11.61 -7.51
C ILE A 139 0.83 -12.02 -8.32
N SER A 140 0.82 -11.73 -9.61
CA SER A 140 1.88 -12.14 -10.55
C SER A 140 2.80 -10.99 -10.96
N ASN A 141 2.28 -9.77 -11.00
CA ASN A 141 3.03 -8.59 -11.42
C ASN A 141 2.49 -7.35 -10.70
N VAL A 142 3.39 -6.42 -10.40
CA VAL A 142 3.04 -5.07 -9.94
C VAL A 142 3.63 -4.07 -10.92
N SER A 143 2.78 -3.20 -11.47
CA SER A 143 3.23 -2.10 -12.32
C SER A 143 2.86 -0.75 -11.74
N ILE A 144 3.71 0.23 -11.99
CA ILE A 144 3.54 1.61 -11.56
C ILE A 144 3.63 2.49 -12.81
N GLN A 145 2.55 3.18 -13.12
CA GLN A 145 2.56 4.30 -14.06
C GLN A 145 2.70 5.58 -13.26
N ILE A 146 3.78 6.32 -13.47
CA ILE A 146 4.11 7.53 -12.71
C ILE A 146 4.45 8.66 -13.67
N ASN A 147 3.96 9.85 -13.38
CA ASN A 147 4.43 11.07 -14.02
C ASN A 147 5.36 11.81 -13.06
N GLY A 148 6.66 11.56 -13.19
CA GLY A 148 7.66 11.97 -12.21
C GLY A 148 8.96 12.48 -12.84
N THR A 149 9.80 13.11 -12.02
CA THR A 149 11.10 13.63 -12.44
C THR A 149 12.17 12.56 -12.50
N GLY A 150 13.16 12.74 -13.37
CA GLY A 150 14.28 11.82 -13.54
C GLY A 150 13.87 10.45 -14.09
N LEU A 151 14.82 9.52 -14.18
CA LEU A 151 14.55 8.17 -14.66
C LEU A 151 14.02 7.27 -13.53
N VAL A 152 12.73 6.96 -13.60
CA VAL A 152 11.97 6.26 -12.55
C VAL A 152 12.55 4.88 -12.24
N SER A 153 13.09 4.18 -13.24
CA SER A 153 13.69 2.85 -13.04
C SER A 153 14.95 2.86 -12.15
N GLU A 154 15.56 4.02 -11.94
CA GLU A 154 16.76 4.18 -11.10
C GLU A 154 16.44 4.86 -9.75
N THR A 155 15.32 5.60 -9.69
CA THR A 155 14.90 6.34 -8.50
C THR A 155 13.81 5.67 -7.70
N THR A 156 13.10 4.69 -8.27
CA THR A 156 11.97 4.00 -7.65
C THR A 156 12.29 2.53 -7.44
N GLU A 157 12.03 2.07 -6.22
CA GLU A 157 12.26 0.69 -5.83
C GLU A 157 10.93 0.03 -5.45
N ILE A 158 10.71 -1.18 -5.96
CA ILE A 158 9.56 -2.03 -5.65
C ILE A 158 10.12 -3.28 -4.97
N GLN A 159 9.81 -3.46 -3.70
CA GLN A 159 10.32 -4.58 -2.90
C GLN A 159 9.16 -5.47 -2.42
N ASN A 160 9.25 -6.77 -2.69
CA ASN A 160 8.42 -7.76 -2.03
C ASN A 160 8.86 -7.87 -0.55
N THR A 161 7.95 -7.58 0.37
CA THR A 161 8.22 -7.61 1.82
C THR A 161 7.66 -8.84 2.52
N PHE A 162 7.16 -9.83 1.78
CA PHE A 162 6.65 -11.09 2.32
C PHE A 162 7.71 -11.83 3.13
N GLY A 163 7.39 -12.17 4.38
CA GLY A 163 8.30 -12.84 5.31
C GLY A 163 9.39 -11.94 5.93
N ILE A 164 9.54 -10.70 5.44
CA ILE A 164 10.48 -9.69 5.97
C ILE A 164 9.71 -8.78 6.93
N ASP A 165 8.60 -8.20 6.47
CA ASP A 165 7.68 -7.45 7.32
C ASP A 165 6.59 -8.38 7.86
N MET A 166 6.72 -8.75 9.14
CA MET A 166 5.75 -9.63 9.80
C MET A 166 4.38 -8.98 9.98
N LEU A 167 4.28 -7.65 10.01
CA LEU A 167 3.00 -6.95 10.13
C LEU A 167 2.19 -7.09 8.84
N SER A 168 2.81 -6.85 7.69
CA SER A 168 2.14 -6.95 6.38
C SER A 168 1.96 -8.39 5.90
N THR A 169 2.89 -9.29 6.25
CA THR A 169 2.79 -10.73 5.91
C THR A 169 1.65 -11.42 6.66
N GLY A 170 1.37 -10.99 7.90
CA GLY A 170 0.35 -11.58 8.76
C GLY A 170 -1.07 -11.07 8.51
N VAL A 171 -1.28 -10.19 7.52
CA VAL A 171 -2.58 -9.60 7.22
C VAL A 171 -3.58 -10.69 6.85
N VAL A 172 -4.70 -10.72 7.56
CA VAL A 172 -5.76 -11.69 7.28
C VAL A 172 -6.39 -11.40 5.92
N GLY A 173 -6.67 -12.46 5.15
CA GLY A 173 -7.23 -12.27 3.82
C GLY A 173 -6.24 -11.69 2.82
N LEU A 174 -4.94 -11.62 3.14
CA LEU A 174 -3.90 -11.28 2.16
C LEU A 174 -4.00 -12.20 0.93
N VAL A 175 -4.04 -11.58 -0.24
CA VAL A 175 -4.05 -12.23 -1.54
C VAL A 175 -2.72 -11.89 -2.20
N GLY A 176 -1.77 -12.82 -2.12
CA GLY A 176 -0.43 -12.66 -2.66
C GLY A 176 0.57 -12.09 -1.66
N VAL A 177 1.30 -11.04 -2.05
CA VAL A 177 2.39 -10.47 -1.25
C VAL A 177 2.22 -8.98 -0.98
N PRO A 178 2.68 -8.48 0.18
CA PRO A 178 2.86 -7.06 0.38
C PRO A 178 4.05 -6.55 -0.43
N VAL A 179 3.89 -5.34 -0.97
CA VAL A 179 4.89 -4.69 -1.80
C VAL A 179 5.15 -3.29 -1.26
N ASN A 180 6.38 -3.05 -0.81
CA ASN A 180 6.85 -1.73 -0.45
C ASN A 180 7.31 -0.99 -1.71
N ILE A 181 6.89 0.26 -1.84
CA ILE A 181 7.28 1.13 -2.94
C ILE A 181 7.94 2.37 -2.32
N GLU A 182 9.14 2.69 -2.78
CA GLU A 182 9.87 3.90 -2.38
C GLU A 182 10.35 4.61 -3.62
N THR A 183 10.35 5.94 -3.62
CA THR A 183 10.90 6.74 -4.73
C THR A 183 11.63 7.97 -4.24
N LYS A 184 12.66 8.36 -5.00
CA LYS A 184 13.31 9.67 -4.89
C LYS A 184 12.78 10.69 -5.92
N SER A 185 12.01 10.25 -6.91
CA SER A 185 11.42 11.12 -7.92
C SER A 185 10.31 11.99 -7.32
N GLU A 186 10.22 13.24 -7.77
CA GLU A 186 9.06 14.09 -7.46
C GLU A 186 7.93 13.76 -8.44
N PHE A 187 6.73 13.53 -7.92
CA PHE A 187 5.55 13.21 -8.73
C PHE A 187 4.28 13.80 -8.11
N ASP A 188 3.27 14.07 -8.94
CA ASP A 188 1.97 14.53 -8.43
C ASP A 188 1.04 13.35 -8.16
N ARG A 189 1.01 12.38 -9.06
CA ARG A 189 0.19 11.17 -8.97
C ARG A 189 0.89 9.98 -9.63
N ALA A 190 0.67 8.81 -9.07
CA ALA A 190 1.08 7.54 -9.66
C ALA A 190 -0.08 6.54 -9.58
N THR A 191 -0.22 5.67 -10.58
CA THR A 191 -1.20 4.58 -10.59
C THR A 191 -0.45 3.28 -10.38
N ILE A 192 -0.78 2.60 -9.28
CA ILE A 192 -0.26 1.27 -8.96
C ILE A 192 -1.27 0.26 -9.48
N THR A 193 -0.80 -0.76 -10.19
CA THR A 193 -1.62 -1.83 -10.74
C THR A 193 -1.06 -3.18 -10.32
N PHE A 194 -1.91 -4.00 -9.71
CA PHE A 194 -1.64 -5.38 -9.34
C PHE A 194 -2.31 -6.30 -10.35
N ALA A 195 -1.53 -7.11 -11.06
CA ALA A 195 -2.06 -8.17 -11.92
C ALA A 195 -2.18 -9.48 -11.12
N TYR A 196 -3.32 -10.14 -11.21
CA TYR A 196 -3.60 -11.38 -10.51
C TYR A 196 -3.87 -12.55 -11.46
N ASP A 197 -3.60 -13.76 -10.97
CA ASP A 197 -3.92 -15.02 -11.63
C ASP A 197 -5.19 -15.61 -11.00
N GLU A 198 -6.29 -15.57 -11.74
CA GLU A 198 -7.61 -16.06 -11.31
C GLU A 198 -7.55 -17.52 -10.82
N SER A 199 -6.70 -18.36 -11.43
CA SER A 199 -6.58 -19.77 -11.05
C SER A 199 -5.95 -19.98 -9.67
N LYS A 200 -5.26 -18.96 -9.14
CA LYS A 200 -4.57 -18.98 -7.84
C LYS A 200 -5.31 -18.21 -6.75
N LEU A 201 -6.47 -17.62 -7.05
CA LEU A 201 -7.30 -16.94 -6.05
C LEU A 201 -7.91 -17.91 -5.02
N GLY A 202 -7.98 -19.21 -5.34
CA GLY A 202 -8.56 -20.22 -4.47
C GLY A 202 -10.05 -19.94 -4.22
N ASP A 203 -10.43 -19.75 -2.96
CA ASP A 203 -11.82 -19.46 -2.55
C ASP A 203 -12.16 -17.95 -2.51
N VAL A 204 -11.21 -17.08 -2.90
CA VAL A 204 -11.43 -15.63 -2.89
C VAL A 204 -12.31 -15.24 -4.08
N ASN A 205 -13.39 -14.50 -3.83
CA ASN A 205 -14.20 -13.91 -4.88
C ASN A 205 -13.53 -12.64 -5.41
N GLU A 206 -13.40 -12.49 -6.73
CA GLU A 206 -12.80 -11.32 -7.37
C GLU A 206 -13.48 -10.01 -6.96
N ASP A 207 -14.80 -10.01 -6.77
CA ASP A 207 -15.55 -8.81 -6.35
C ASP A 207 -15.16 -8.31 -4.95
N ASP A 208 -14.56 -9.17 -4.14
CA ASP A 208 -14.11 -8.86 -2.79
C ASP A 208 -12.62 -8.43 -2.76
N LEU A 209 -11.90 -8.44 -3.88
CA LEU A 209 -10.50 -8.01 -3.92
C LEU A 209 -10.40 -6.48 -3.76
N ARG A 210 -9.62 -6.03 -2.78
CA ARG A 210 -9.33 -4.61 -2.55
C ARG A 210 -7.85 -4.36 -2.36
N ILE A 211 -7.38 -3.20 -2.80
CA ILE A 211 -6.05 -2.70 -2.45
C ILE A 211 -6.12 -2.10 -1.05
N MET A 212 -5.09 -2.35 -0.27
CA MET A 212 -4.89 -1.81 1.06
C MET A 212 -3.47 -1.25 1.13
N TRP A 213 -3.26 -0.20 1.91
CA TRP A 213 -1.91 0.32 2.18
C TRP A 213 -1.71 0.57 3.67
N TYR A 214 -0.46 0.58 4.08
CA TYR A 214 -0.07 0.84 5.46
C TYR A 214 0.32 2.31 5.63
N ASP A 215 -0.39 3.02 6.49
CA ASP A 215 -0.08 4.38 6.89
C ASP A 215 0.92 4.36 8.04
N GLU A 216 2.19 4.59 7.73
CA GLU A 216 3.26 4.62 8.74
C GLU A 216 3.10 5.78 9.73
N GLU A 217 2.54 6.92 9.31
CA GLU A 217 2.36 8.09 10.17
C GLU A 217 1.29 7.83 11.24
N ASN A 218 0.25 7.10 10.86
CA ASN A 218 -0.89 6.78 11.73
C ASN A 218 -0.88 5.34 12.27
N ASN A 219 0.14 4.56 11.92
CA ASN A 219 0.31 3.14 12.21
C ASN A 219 -0.99 2.34 11.99
N ASN A 220 -1.59 2.47 10.80
CA ASN A 220 -2.85 1.77 10.49
C ASN A 220 -2.92 1.27 9.04
N TYR A 221 -3.83 0.33 8.79
CA TYR A 221 -4.13 -0.14 7.45
C TYR A 221 -5.35 0.58 6.87
N VAL A 222 -5.17 1.19 5.71
CA VAL A 222 -6.23 1.87 4.97
C VAL A 222 -6.67 1.00 3.80
N ILE A 223 -7.87 0.43 3.90
CA ILE A 223 -8.47 -0.36 2.83
C ILE A 223 -9.22 0.56 1.86
N LEU A 224 -8.93 0.41 0.57
CA LEU A 224 -9.42 1.30 -0.49
C LEU A 224 -10.72 0.75 -1.08
N ASN A 225 -11.77 0.79 -0.28
CA ASN A 225 -13.06 0.16 -0.60
C ASN A 225 -13.70 0.69 -1.90
N ASN A 226 -13.57 2.00 -2.16
CA ASN A 226 -14.22 2.67 -3.29
C ASN A 226 -13.21 3.14 -4.34
N GLU A 227 -11.94 3.27 -3.96
CA GLU A 227 -10.85 3.81 -4.76
C GLU A 227 -10.14 2.72 -5.55
N THR A 228 -10.25 1.46 -5.11
CA THR A 228 -9.77 0.31 -5.88
C THR A 228 -10.61 0.14 -7.15
N VAL A 229 -9.97 0.15 -8.31
CA VAL A 229 -10.59 -0.15 -9.59
C VAL A 229 -10.24 -1.58 -9.97
N LEU A 230 -11.25 -2.46 -9.97
CA LEU A 230 -11.14 -3.85 -10.41
C LEU A 230 -11.49 -3.97 -11.90
N ASP A 231 -10.59 -4.53 -12.69
CA ASP A 231 -10.79 -4.89 -14.09
C ASP A 231 -10.66 -6.40 -14.26
N LYS A 232 -11.81 -7.08 -14.36
CA LYS A 232 -11.91 -8.53 -14.52
C LYS A 232 -11.62 -9.03 -15.94
N GLU A 233 -11.60 -8.15 -16.94
CA GLU A 233 -11.24 -8.57 -18.30
C GLU A 233 -9.72 -8.74 -18.41
N ASN A 234 -8.98 -7.88 -17.71
CA ASN A 234 -7.52 -7.87 -17.70
C ASN A 234 -6.92 -8.49 -16.43
N ASN A 235 -7.75 -8.93 -15.48
CA ASN A 235 -7.35 -9.46 -14.16
C ASN A 235 -6.41 -8.51 -13.41
N THR A 236 -6.83 -7.25 -13.26
CA THR A 236 -6.05 -6.24 -12.56
C THR A 236 -6.85 -5.48 -11.49
N LEU A 237 -6.13 -5.04 -10.45
CA LEU A 237 -6.60 -4.05 -9.50
C LEU A 237 -5.70 -2.82 -9.60
N SER A 238 -6.28 -1.63 -9.68
CA SER A 238 -5.52 -0.40 -9.74
C SER A 238 -5.98 0.66 -8.74
N TYR A 239 -5.05 1.51 -8.32
CA TYR A 239 -5.28 2.64 -7.43
C TYR A 239 -4.36 3.80 -7.79
N THR A 240 -4.91 5.01 -7.86
CA THR A 240 -4.13 6.23 -8.08
C THR A 240 -3.83 6.93 -6.76
N THR A 241 -2.55 7.01 -6.43
CA THR A 241 -2.03 7.58 -5.18
C THR A 241 -1.22 8.86 -5.42
N THR A 242 -0.97 9.61 -4.34
CA THR A 242 -0.08 10.78 -4.28
C THR A 242 1.13 10.54 -3.38
N HIS A 243 1.30 9.31 -2.87
CA HIS A 243 2.39 8.91 -1.99
C HIS A 243 2.70 7.43 -2.21
N PHE A 244 3.89 6.99 -1.82
CA PHE A 244 4.21 5.56 -1.77
C PHE A 244 4.34 5.07 -0.33
N SER A 245 4.12 3.77 -0.15
CA SER A 245 4.12 3.04 1.11
C SER A 245 4.16 1.53 0.78
N THR A 246 3.89 0.69 1.79
CA THR A 246 3.57 -0.73 1.60
C THR A 246 2.11 -0.91 1.19
N TYR A 247 1.91 -1.55 0.04
CA TYR A 247 0.62 -1.86 -0.55
C TYR A 247 0.38 -3.38 -0.56
N LEU A 248 -0.87 -3.79 -0.40
CA LEU A 248 -1.33 -5.16 -0.31
C LEU A 248 -2.62 -5.34 -1.10
N VAL A 249 -2.86 -6.55 -1.62
CA VAL A 249 -4.18 -6.95 -2.11
C VAL A 249 -4.81 -7.88 -1.09
N VAL A 250 -6.06 -7.63 -0.72
CA VAL A 250 -6.79 -8.42 0.29
C VAL A 250 -8.17 -8.83 -0.20
N ASP A 251 -8.63 -9.99 0.29
CA ASP A 251 -10.03 -10.38 0.29
C ASP A 251 -10.73 -9.57 1.38
N GLN A 252 -11.42 -8.52 0.96
CA GLN A 252 -12.17 -7.58 1.80
C GLN A 252 -13.18 -8.33 2.68
N LYS A 253 -13.83 -9.37 2.15
CA LYS A 253 -14.83 -10.13 2.89
C LYS A 253 -14.17 -10.97 3.96
N LYS A 254 -13.10 -11.73 3.67
CA LYS A 254 -12.35 -12.48 4.70
C LYS A 254 -11.73 -11.56 5.74
N TRP A 255 -11.22 -10.40 5.33
CA TRP A 255 -10.73 -9.35 6.22
C TRP A 255 -11.84 -8.91 7.19
N TYR A 256 -13.03 -8.56 6.67
CA TYR A 256 -14.19 -8.19 7.49
C TYR A 256 -14.87 -9.36 8.22
N GLU A 257 -14.73 -10.61 7.78
CA GLU A 257 -15.32 -11.80 8.42
C GLU A 257 -14.47 -12.31 9.58
N CYS A 258 -13.14 -12.26 9.45
CA CYS A 258 -12.24 -12.45 10.58
C CYS A 258 -12.56 -11.43 11.67
N TRP A 259 -12.96 -10.23 11.26
CA TRP A 259 -13.56 -9.20 12.09
C TRP A 259 -14.92 -9.60 12.70
N ARG A 260 -15.89 -10.05 11.91
CA ARG A 260 -17.25 -10.41 12.36
C ARG A 260 -17.32 -11.61 13.30
N SER A 261 -16.50 -12.64 13.08
CA SER A 261 -16.45 -13.84 13.94
C SER A 261 -15.93 -13.55 15.35
N THR A 262 -15.28 -12.39 15.51
CA THR A 262 -14.51 -12.04 16.68
C THR A 262 -15.28 -11.13 17.65
N ILE A 263 -16.27 -10.38 17.15
CA ILE A 263 -17.34 -9.78 17.96
C ILE A 263 -18.53 -10.71 17.85
N ASN A 264 -18.63 -11.72 18.68
CA ASN A 264 -19.74 -12.66 18.55
C ASN A 264 -21.07 -12.01 19.00
N TYR A 265 -21.74 -11.33 18.08
CA TYR A 265 -23.07 -10.74 18.28
C TYR A 265 -24.15 -11.47 17.47
N ARG A 266 -23.78 -12.38 16.54
CA ARG A 266 -24.77 -13.06 15.66
C ARG A 266 -24.71 -14.59 15.63
N THR A 267 -23.81 -15.27 16.33
CA THR A 267 -23.73 -16.75 16.26
C THR A 267 -23.44 -17.39 17.62
N ASP A 268 -24.44 -18.04 18.22
CA ASP A 268 -24.17 -19.02 19.27
C ASP A 268 -23.41 -20.22 18.64
N ASP A 269 -22.49 -20.84 19.38
CA ASP A 269 -21.58 -21.93 18.96
C ASP A 269 -22.31 -23.24 18.58
N SER A 270 -23.62 -23.20 18.41
CA SER A 270 -24.44 -24.34 17.98
C SER A 270 -24.77 -24.20 16.50
N GLN A 271 -24.42 -25.23 15.73
CA GLN A 271 -24.72 -25.37 14.30
C GLN A 271 -26.22 -25.59 14.01
N GLU A 272 -27.09 -24.80 14.61
CA GLU A 272 -28.47 -24.65 14.17
C GLU A 272 -28.73 -23.16 14.04
N THR A 273 -29.22 -22.75 12.87
CA THR A 273 -29.68 -21.40 12.56
C THR A 273 -30.66 -20.92 13.62
N GLN A 274 -30.16 -20.31 14.70
CA GLN A 274 -30.98 -19.48 15.57
C GLN A 274 -31.18 -18.15 14.86
N GLU A 275 -32.45 -17.83 14.68
CA GLU A 275 -32.97 -16.66 13.99
C GLU A 275 -32.25 -15.39 14.45
N SER A 276 -31.84 -14.55 13.49
CA SER A 276 -30.90 -13.45 13.70
C SER A 276 -31.33 -12.49 14.81
N GLN A 277 -30.57 -12.49 15.91
CA GLN A 277 -30.64 -11.47 16.94
C GLN A 277 -30.14 -10.14 16.36
N ASN A 278 -30.92 -9.07 16.51
CA ASN A 278 -30.57 -7.71 16.07
C ASN A 278 -30.17 -6.85 17.26
N PHE A 279 -29.47 -5.73 17.00
CA PHE A 279 -28.86 -4.93 18.06
C PHE A 279 -29.23 -3.46 17.98
N ASP A 280 -29.45 -2.87 19.15
CA ASP A 280 -29.49 -1.44 19.37
C ASP A 280 -28.16 -1.03 20.01
N VAL A 281 -27.27 -0.46 19.20
CA VAL A 281 -25.91 -0.07 19.61
C VAL A 281 -25.83 1.43 19.81
N CYS A 282 -25.44 1.86 21.01
CA CYS A 282 -25.19 3.27 21.31
C CYS A 282 -23.70 3.50 21.53
N PHE A 283 -23.09 4.31 20.66
CA PHE A 283 -21.76 4.83 20.91
C PHE A 283 -21.82 5.96 21.94
N VAL A 284 -21.05 5.83 23.01
CA VAL A 284 -20.87 6.84 24.04
C VAL A 284 -19.42 7.33 23.95
N VAL A 285 -19.23 8.52 23.40
CA VAL A 285 -17.92 8.98 22.92
C VAL A 285 -17.44 10.15 23.75
N ASP A 286 -16.26 10.01 24.33
CA ASP A 286 -15.54 11.10 24.94
C ASP A 286 -15.13 12.11 23.87
N ARG A 287 -15.54 13.36 24.08
CA ARG A 287 -15.17 14.48 23.23
C ARG A 287 -14.48 15.56 24.05
N SER A 288 -13.89 15.24 25.19
CA SER A 288 -13.11 16.16 26.02
C SER A 288 -11.89 16.72 25.27
N GLY A 289 -11.28 17.78 25.80
CA GLY A 289 -10.12 18.41 25.18
C GLY A 289 -8.90 17.48 25.03
N SER A 290 -8.75 16.47 25.91
CA SER A 290 -7.65 15.49 25.82
C SER A 290 -7.77 14.59 24.59
N MET A 291 -8.99 14.38 24.10
CA MET A 291 -9.25 13.62 22.89
C MET A 291 -8.77 14.34 21.61
N SER A 292 -8.32 15.61 21.69
CA SER A 292 -7.86 16.34 20.50
C SER A 292 -6.67 15.67 19.81
N GLY A 293 -6.56 15.85 18.48
CA GLY A 293 -5.54 15.17 17.68
C GLY A 293 -5.94 13.73 17.36
N ASN A 294 -5.00 12.79 17.51
CA ASN A 294 -5.18 11.42 17.03
C ASN A 294 -6.26 10.65 17.81
N SER A 295 -6.49 10.93 19.09
CA SER A 295 -7.48 10.20 19.90
C SER A 295 -8.91 10.33 19.36
N ILE A 296 -9.34 11.53 18.96
CA ILE A 296 -10.69 11.74 18.39
C ILE A 296 -10.78 11.20 16.96
N ILE A 297 -9.69 11.21 16.19
CA ILE A 297 -9.64 10.60 14.85
C ILE A 297 -9.86 9.08 15.01
N THR A 298 -9.04 8.46 15.85
CA THR A 298 -9.11 7.06 16.24
C THR A 298 -10.50 6.65 16.74
N ALA A 299 -11.14 7.45 17.60
CA ALA A 299 -12.51 7.18 18.05
C ALA A 299 -13.53 7.19 16.90
N LYS A 300 -13.44 8.17 15.99
CA LYS A 300 -14.35 8.30 14.84
C LYS A 300 -14.17 7.16 13.85
N ASP A 301 -12.94 6.80 13.52
CA ASP A 301 -12.64 5.70 12.60
C ASP A 301 -13.15 4.37 13.15
N SER A 302 -13.06 4.18 14.46
CA SER A 302 -13.58 3.00 15.14
C SER A 302 -15.10 2.90 15.07
N MET A 303 -15.80 4.02 15.29
CA MET A 303 -17.25 4.07 15.13
C MET A 303 -17.67 3.80 13.69
N LEU A 304 -16.95 4.36 12.71
CA LEU A 304 -17.23 4.15 11.28
C LEU A 304 -17.03 2.68 10.91
N GLY A 305 -15.91 2.07 11.28
CA GLY A 305 -15.63 0.67 11.00
C GLY A 305 -16.68 -0.25 11.63
N PHE A 306 -17.05 -0.02 12.90
CA PHE A 306 -18.11 -0.78 13.55
C PHE A 306 -19.46 -0.59 12.87
N ASN A 307 -19.83 0.65 12.52
CA ASN A 307 -21.08 0.92 11.80
C ASN A 307 -21.14 0.21 10.44
N GLU A 308 -20.03 0.16 9.70
CA GLU A 308 -19.96 -0.56 8.41
C GLU A 308 -20.08 -2.08 8.57
N ALA A 309 -19.69 -2.62 9.73
CA ALA A 309 -19.82 -4.04 10.05
C ALA A 309 -21.24 -4.44 10.52
N MET A 310 -22.05 -3.48 10.99
CA MET A 310 -23.43 -3.71 11.45
C MET A 310 -24.36 -4.16 10.31
N HIS A 311 -25.39 -4.91 10.64
CA HIS A 311 -26.42 -5.31 9.67
C HIS A 311 -27.47 -4.22 9.51
N TYR A 312 -28.14 -4.21 8.36
CA TYR A 312 -29.13 -3.18 8.04
C TYR A 312 -30.36 -3.20 8.98
N ASP A 313 -30.63 -4.33 9.65
CA ASP A 313 -31.71 -4.44 10.65
C ASP A 313 -31.30 -4.05 12.09
N ASP A 314 -30.02 -3.74 12.31
CA ASP A 314 -29.55 -3.18 13.57
C ASP A 314 -29.91 -1.67 13.64
N ARG A 315 -29.73 -1.07 14.81
CA ARG A 315 -29.84 0.39 14.99
C ARG A 315 -28.61 0.94 15.67
N VAL A 316 -28.19 2.13 15.25
CA VAL A 316 -27.06 2.86 15.82
C VAL A 316 -27.51 4.22 16.35
N ALA A 317 -27.00 4.58 17.52
CA ALA A 317 -27.15 5.89 18.13
C ALA A 317 -25.78 6.43 18.58
N ILE A 318 -25.66 7.75 18.69
CA ILE A 318 -24.42 8.41 19.07
C ILE A 318 -24.68 9.45 20.16
N VAL A 319 -24.01 9.28 21.28
CA VAL A 319 -23.97 10.20 22.41
C VAL A 319 -22.53 10.66 22.59
N GLY A 320 -22.29 11.96 22.55
CA GLY A 320 -21.00 12.56 22.86
C GLY A 320 -21.02 13.19 24.25
N PHE A 321 -19.92 13.12 24.99
CA PHE A 321 -19.81 13.78 26.29
C PHE A 321 -18.49 14.52 26.49
N ASP A 322 -18.57 15.71 27.07
CA ASP A 322 -17.45 16.48 27.59
C ASP A 322 -17.68 16.78 29.08
N SER A 323 -17.88 18.04 29.46
CA SER A 323 -18.45 18.43 30.76
C SER A 323 -19.95 18.10 30.87
N THR A 324 -20.61 17.96 29.72
CA THR A 324 -22.03 17.60 29.58
C THR A 324 -22.19 16.55 28.48
N ALA A 325 -23.32 15.83 28.47
CA ALA A 325 -23.64 14.88 27.42
C ALA A 325 -24.67 15.43 26.42
N GLN A 326 -24.47 15.10 25.15
CA GLN A 326 -25.34 15.46 24.03
C GLN A 326 -25.64 14.22 23.19
N VAL A 327 -26.91 14.01 22.86
CA VAL A 327 -27.31 13.04 21.82
C VAL A 327 -27.04 13.68 20.47
N HIS A 328 -26.06 13.17 19.74
CA HIS A 328 -25.74 13.61 18.39
C HIS A 328 -26.62 12.92 17.35
N LEU A 329 -26.96 11.66 17.60
CA LEU A 329 -27.79 10.86 16.71
C LEU A 329 -28.71 9.94 17.53
N PRO A 330 -30.04 10.01 17.35
CA PRO A 330 -30.94 8.99 17.89
C PRO A 330 -30.79 7.68 17.12
N PHE A 331 -31.41 6.59 17.60
CA PHE A 331 -31.34 5.29 16.93
C PHE A 331 -31.88 5.32 15.50
N ILE A 332 -31.02 5.04 14.52
CA ILE A 332 -31.37 4.91 13.09
C ILE A 332 -30.67 3.70 12.47
N CYS A 333 -31.00 3.39 11.21
CA CYS A 333 -30.35 2.31 10.47
C CYS A 333 -28.85 2.64 10.21
N PRO A 334 -27.92 1.68 10.40
CA PRO A 334 -26.48 1.88 10.16
C PRO A 334 -26.11 2.34 8.74
N SER A 335 -26.92 1.98 7.74
CA SER A 335 -26.68 2.36 6.34
C SER A 335 -27.10 3.79 6.01
N ASP A 336 -27.75 4.50 6.94
CA ASP A 336 -28.17 5.88 6.74
C ASP A 336 -26.96 6.84 6.75
N GLU A 337 -26.87 7.72 5.75
CA GLU A 337 -25.78 8.70 5.63
C GLU A 337 -25.68 9.64 6.85
N ALA A 338 -26.78 9.84 7.58
CA ALA A 338 -26.78 10.63 8.81
C ALA A 338 -25.82 10.08 9.86
N VAL A 339 -25.54 8.77 9.86
CA VAL A 339 -24.55 8.16 10.77
C VAL A 339 -23.15 8.69 10.47
N LYS A 340 -22.69 8.54 9.22
CA LYS A 340 -21.36 8.99 8.79
C LYS A 340 -21.19 10.50 9.00
N ASN A 341 -22.23 11.28 8.68
CA ASN A 341 -22.25 12.73 8.89
C ASN A 341 -22.16 13.10 10.39
N SER A 342 -22.91 12.41 11.25
CA SER A 342 -22.88 12.66 12.70
C SER A 342 -21.51 12.34 13.29
N ILE A 343 -20.92 11.18 12.94
CA ILE A 343 -19.57 10.80 13.37
C ILE A 343 -18.57 11.85 12.90
N GLY A 344 -18.60 12.22 11.61
CA GLY A 344 -17.70 13.20 11.00
C GLY A 344 -17.64 14.55 11.70
N ASN A 345 -18.77 14.96 12.33
CA ASN A 345 -18.95 16.24 13.00
C ASN A 345 -18.56 16.26 14.49
N ILE A 346 -18.16 15.12 15.07
CA ILE A 346 -17.67 15.07 16.45
C ILE A 346 -16.32 15.80 16.55
N ARG A 347 -16.17 16.67 17.57
CA ARG A 347 -14.97 17.51 17.81
C ARG A 347 -14.57 17.45 19.28
N ALA A 348 -13.29 17.32 19.55
CA ALA A 348 -12.75 17.37 20.91
C ALA A 348 -12.82 18.81 21.48
N SER A 349 -13.40 18.99 22.66
CA SER A 349 -13.58 20.25 23.39
C SER A 349 -14.03 19.99 24.84
N GLY A 350 -13.70 20.89 25.77
CA GLY A 350 -14.27 20.86 27.13
C GLY A 350 -13.59 19.88 28.09
N GLY A 351 -14.21 19.64 29.25
CA GLY A 351 -13.74 18.67 30.27
C GLY A 351 -14.27 17.25 30.03
N THR A 352 -14.21 16.38 31.05
CA THR A 352 -14.60 14.95 30.96
C THR A 352 -15.65 14.59 32.01
N ASN A 353 -16.74 13.94 31.60
CA ASN A 353 -17.86 13.53 32.46
C ASN A 353 -18.56 12.28 31.91
N VAL A 354 -17.91 11.12 32.09
CA VAL A 354 -18.38 9.81 31.63
C VAL A 354 -19.78 9.48 32.18
N GLU A 355 -20.04 9.75 33.46
CA GLU A 355 -21.35 9.53 34.09
C GLU A 355 -22.48 10.23 33.30
N SER A 356 -22.26 11.48 32.87
CA SER A 356 -23.28 12.19 32.07
C SER A 356 -23.53 11.51 30.73
N GLY A 357 -22.48 11.00 30.08
CA GLY A 357 -22.58 10.25 28.82
C GLY A 357 -23.37 8.96 28.98
N LEU A 358 -23.05 8.17 30.01
CA LEU A 358 -23.74 6.93 30.33
C LEU A 358 -25.22 7.17 30.65
N VAL A 359 -25.53 8.18 31.48
CA VAL A 359 -26.92 8.52 31.82
C VAL A 359 -27.70 8.98 30.58
N ALA A 360 -27.11 9.80 29.71
CA ALA A 360 -27.76 10.24 28.48
C ALA A 360 -28.04 9.08 27.52
N ALA A 361 -27.12 8.12 27.42
CA ALA A 361 -27.32 6.91 26.62
C ALA A 361 -28.42 6.01 27.21
N LEU A 362 -28.45 5.81 28.53
CA LEU A 362 -29.52 5.07 29.22
C LEU A 362 -30.88 5.74 29.02
N ASP A 363 -30.95 7.07 29.14
CA ASP A 363 -32.18 7.83 28.89
C ASP A 363 -32.63 7.72 27.43
N LEU A 364 -31.70 7.60 26.48
CA LEU A 364 -32.02 7.36 25.07
C LEU A 364 -32.62 5.96 24.87
N PHE A 365 -32.06 4.92 25.49
CA PHE A 365 -32.63 3.58 25.48
C PHE A 365 -34.01 3.51 26.14
N ASP A 366 -34.26 4.28 27.20
CA ASP A 366 -35.55 4.31 27.89
C ASP A 366 -36.64 5.04 27.08
N LYS A 367 -36.25 6.08 26.34
CA LYS A 367 -37.18 6.86 25.48
C LYS A 367 -37.47 6.20 24.14
N THR A 368 -36.63 5.26 23.72
CA THR A 368 -36.76 4.60 22.41
C THR A 368 -37.57 3.33 22.55
N GLU A 369 -38.64 3.20 21.76
CA GLU A 369 -39.40 1.95 21.74
C GLU A 369 -38.50 0.80 21.25
N PRO A 370 -38.54 -0.37 21.91
CA PRO A 370 -37.78 -1.53 21.48
C PRO A 370 -38.21 -1.93 20.07
N GLN A 371 -37.25 -1.98 19.14
CA GLN A 371 -37.52 -2.57 17.83
C GLN A 371 -37.62 -4.09 18.00
N MET A 372 -38.55 -4.67 17.26
CA MET A 372 -38.72 -6.11 17.15
C MET A 372 -38.37 -6.52 15.72
N ASN A 373 -37.70 -7.65 15.57
CA ASN A 373 -37.57 -8.29 14.26
C ASN A 373 -38.91 -8.90 13.82
N ASP A 374 -38.97 -9.43 12.60
CA ASP A 374 -40.17 -10.02 12.00
C ASP A 374 -40.78 -11.16 12.84
N ASN A 375 -39.99 -11.77 13.72
CA ASN A 375 -40.39 -12.86 14.61
C ASN A 375 -40.84 -12.37 16.01
N GLY A 376 -40.88 -11.05 16.24
CA GLY A 376 -41.29 -10.45 17.51
C GLY A 376 -40.21 -10.47 18.60
N VAL A 377 -38.96 -10.78 18.25
CA VAL A 377 -37.82 -10.76 19.18
C VAL A 377 -37.27 -9.34 19.27
N LYS A 378 -37.06 -8.85 20.50
CA LYS A 378 -36.50 -7.52 20.73
C LYS A 378 -35.02 -7.48 20.39
N ASN A 379 -34.57 -6.35 19.86
CA ASN A 379 -33.15 -6.08 19.71
C ASN A 379 -32.43 -6.15 21.07
N GLU A 380 -31.24 -6.77 21.07
CA GLU A 380 -30.33 -6.72 22.22
C GLU A 380 -29.71 -5.33 22.33
N LYS A 381 -29.38 -4.90 23.55
CA LYS A 381 -28.91 -3.53 23.79
C LYS A 381 -27.44 -3.52 24.13
N MET A 382 -26.69 -2.66 23.47
CA MET A 382 -25.26 -2.53 23.63
C MET A 382 -24.84 -1.07 23.74
N MET A 383 -23.89 -0.78 24.61
CA MET A 383 -23.16 0.47 24.64
C MET A 383 -21.70 0.25 24.33
N ILE A 384 -21.11 1.13 23.52
CA ILE A 384 -19.67 1.17 23.27
C ILE A 384 -19.17 2.51 23.79
N LEU A 385 -18.49 2.48 24.95
CA LEU A 385 -17.90 3.64 25.60
C LEU A 385 -16.46 3.84 25.09
N LEU A 386 -16.19 4.95 24.43
CA LEU A 386 -14.86 5.35 23.94
C LEU A 386 -14.35 6.51 24.79
N CYS A 387 -13.20 6.37 25.45
CA CYS A 387 -12.67 7.38 26.37
C CYS A 387 -11.15 7.31 26.48
N ASP A 388 -10.46 8.45 26.58
CA ASP A 388 -9.01 8.52 26.70
C ASP A 388 -8.49 8.63 28.14
N GLY A 389 -9.31 8.99 29.13
CA GLY A 389 -8.89 9.04 30.55
C GLY A 389 -9.89 9.70 31.50
N ASP A 390 -9.60 9.65 32.80
CA ASP A 390 -10.43 10.20 33.88
C ASP A 390 -11.91 9.80 33.86
N VAL A 391 -12.15 8.57 34.31
CA VAL A 391 -13.45 7.92 34.24
C VAL A 391 -14.13 7.96 35.61
N TYR A 392 -15.07 8.88 35.76
CA TYR A 392 -15.98 8.93 36.91
C TYR A 392 -17.35 8.35 36.52
N TYR A 393 -17.83 7.40 37.33
CA TYR A 393 -19.13 6.77 37.20
C TYR A 393 -19.73 6.48 38.58
N THR A 394 -21.03 6.18 38.63
CA THR A 394 -21.70 5.71 39.85
C THR A 394 -22.15 4.25 39.74
N GLU A 395 -22.08 3.51 40.85
CA GLU A 395 -22.61 2.13 40.93
C GLU A 395 -24.11 2.07 40.60
N ALA A 396 -24.86 3.14 40.85
CA ALA A 396 -26.27 3.22 40.50
C ALA A 396 -26.48 3.19 38.97
N THR A 397 -25.61 3.86 38.21
CA THR A 397 -25.65 3.89 36.75
C THR A 397 -25.28 2.53 36.14
N LEU A 398 -24.26 1.85 36.68
CA LEU A 398 -23.91 0.50 36.24
C LEU A 398 -25.00 -0.52 36.55
N LYS A 399 -25.61 -0.41 37.75
CA LYS A 399 -26.76 -1.24 38.11
C LYS A 399 -27.94 -0.99 37.17
N ARG A 400 -28.22 0.28 36.81
CA ARG A 400 -29.29 0.63 35.86
C ARG A 400 -29.05 0.01 34.49
N ALA A 401 -27.83 0.07 33.97
CA ALA A 401 -27.46 -0.57 32.70
C ALA A 401 -27.67 -2.08 32.75
N LYS A 402 -27.18 -2.73 33.82
CA LYS A 402 -27.33 -4.17 34.04
C LYS A 402 -28.80 -4.60 34.16
N ASP A 403 -29.59 -3.91 34.98
CA ASP A 403 -31.03 -4.19 35.15
C ASP A 403 -31.81 -4.01 33.83
N ALA A 404 -31.35 -3.12 32.95
CA ALA A 404 -31.92 -2.89 31.62
C ALA A 404 -31.43 -3.89 30.54
N GLY A 405 -30.53 -4.83 30.89
CA GLY A 405 -29.96 -5.80 29.96
C GLY A 405 -29.00 -5.17 28.94
N ILE A 406 -28.35 -4.06 29.30
CA ILE A 406 -27.44 -3.34 28.42
C ILE A 406 -26.01 -3.73 28.77
N ARG A 407 -25.31 -4.33 27.81
CA ARG A 407 -23.87 -4.63 27.95
C ARG A 407 -23.05 -3.41 27.56
N ILE A 408 -22.12 -2.99 28.42
CA ILE A 408 -21.22 -1.88 28.14
C ILE A 408 -19.84 -2.40 27.81
N TYR A 409 -19.43 -2.18 26.56
CA TYR A 409 -18.09 -2.41 26.08
C TYR A 409 -17.30 -1.11 26.22
N THR A 410 -16.14 -1.17 26.83
CA THR A 410 -15.35 0.02 27.12
C THR A 410 -14.04 -0.02 26.37
N VAL A 411 -13.71 1.06 25.68
CA VAL A 411 -12.52 1.23 24.87
C VAL A 411 -11.72 2.40 25.44
N LEU A 412 -10.56 2.08 26.03
CA LEU A 412 -9.58 3.07 26.46
C LEU A 412 -8.75 3.53 25.25
N ILE A 413 -8.61 4.83 25.02
CA ILE A 413 -7.87 5.43 23.91
C ILE A 413 -6.60 6.11 24.44
N GLY A 414 -5.42 5.69 23.99
CA GLY A 414 -4.14 6.26 24.42
C GLY A 414 -3.65 5.83 25.82
N TRP A 415 -2.76 6.64 26.42
CA TRP A 415 -2.02 6.31 27.64
C TRP A 415 -2.61 7.03 28.87
N SER A 416 -3.56 6.41 29.57
CA SER A 416 -4.10 7.04 30.79
C SER A 416 -4.42 6.11 31.96
N SER A 417 -4.69 6.75 33.10
CA SER A 417 -5.11 6.17 34.38
C SER A 417 -6.53 5.61 34.40
N GLY A 418 -7.30 5.71 33.32
CA GLY A 418 -8.72 5.32 33.27
C GLY A 418 -8.98 3.80 33.21
N ARG A 419 -7.94 2.98 33.02
CA ARG A 419 -8.07 1.53 32.76
C ARG A 419 -8.91 0.78 33.79
N THR A 420 -8.57 0.88 35.08
CA THR A 420 -9.25 0.11 36.15
C THR A 420 -10.73 0.44 36.25
N ALA A 421 -11.08 1.71 36.04
CA ALA A 421 -12.46 2.18 36.03
C ALA A 421 -13.25 1.58 34.85
N LEU A 422 -12.67 1.62 33.64
CA LEU A 422 -13.31 1.05 32.44
C LEU A 422 -13.45 -0.48 32.52
N GLU A 423 -12.42 -1.18 33.02
CA GLU A 423 -12.48 -2.62 33.28
C GLU A 423 -13.64 -2.98 34.22
N HIS A 424 -13.83 -2.21 35.28
CA HIS A 424 -14.94 -2.41 36.22
C HIS A 424 -16.32 -2.16 35.59
N ILE A 425 -16.47 -1.10 34.78
CA ILE A 425 -17.72 -0.81 34.05
C ILE A 425 -18.10 -2.00 33.17
N ALA A 426 -17.15 -2.50 32.39
CA ALA A 426 -17.36 -3.64 31.49
C ALA A 426 -17.73 -4.92 32.27
N GLU A 427 -17.00 -5.22 33.35
CA GLU A 427 -17.24 -6.41 34.18
C GLU A 427 -18.65 -6.42 34.80
N VAL A 428 -19.08 -5.31 35.42
CA VAL A 428 -20.39 -5.23 36.09
C VAL A 428 -21.55 -5.40 35.12
N THR A 429 -21.40 -4.84 33.92
CA THR A 429 -22.44 -4.82 32.87
C THR A 429 -22.35 -6.01 31.91
N GLU A 430 -21.49 -6.98 32.19
CA GLU A 430 -21.31 -8.20 31.38
C GLU A 430 -20.86 -7.87 29.94
N GLY A 431 -20.17 -6.75 29.77
CA GLY A 431 -19.46 -6.38 28.55
C GLY A 431 -17.99 -6.79 28.61
N LYS A 432 -17.16 -6.11 27.81
CA LYS A 432 -15.71 -6.38 27.75
C LYS A 432 -14.91 -5.08 27.67
N PHE A 433 -13.76 -5.09 28.33
CA PHE A 433 -12.80 -4.01 28.27
C PHE A 433 -11.81 -4.21 27.12
N TYR A 434 -11.46 -3.09 26.51
CA TYR A 434 -10.59 -2.94 25.38
C TYR A 434 -9.66 -1.75 25.64
N SER A 435 -8.40 -1.89 25.25
CA SER A 435 -7.45 -0.78 25.27
C SER A 435 -6.86 -0.63 23.89
N ALA A 436 -6.76 0.61 23.45
CA ALA A 436 -6.19 0.96 22.18
C ALA A 436 -5.19 2.08 22.34
N GLN A 437 -3.95 1.81 21.95
CA GLN A 437 -2.90 2.82 21.93
C GLN A 437 -3.01 3.63 20.63
N GLU A 438 -3.48 3.00 19.54
CA GLU A 438 -3.64 3.57 18.21
C GLU A 438 -4.97 3.14 17.53
N SER A 439 -5.32 3.74 16.39
CA SER A 439 -6.56 3.41 15.65
C SER A 439 -6.64 1.94 15.24
N ALA A 440 -5.49 1.33 14.94
CA ALA A 440 -5.32 -0.09 14.68
C ALA A 440 -5.61 -0.97 15.91
N ASP A 441 -5.37 -0.48 17.13
CA ASP A 441 -5.66 -1.24 18.35
C ASP A 441 -7.12 -1.15 18.78
N ILE A 442 -7.86 -0.06 18.47
CA ILE A 442 -9.32 -0.08 18.67
C ILE A 442 -9.92 -1.09 17.71
N ARG A 443 -9.38 -1.09 16.49
CA ARG A 443 -9.60 -2.09 15.47
C ARG A 443 -9.26 -3.48 16.03
N ASP A 444 -8.10 -3.76 16.63
CA ASP A 444 -7.80 -5.09 17.21
C ASP A 444 -8.51 -5.40 18.54
N ALA A 445 -8.98 -4.42 19.29
CA ALA A 445 -9.65 -4.67 20.55
C ALA A 445 -11.15 -4.96 20.31
N ILE A 446 -11.80 -4.14 19.49
CA ILE A 446 -13.13 -4.45 18.97
C ILE A 446 -13.04 -5.72 18.08
N TYR A 447 -11.94 -5.88 17.33
CA TYR A 447 -11.58 -6.88 16.30
C TYR A 447 -10.96 -8.21 16.72
N GLY A 448 -10.48 -8.33 17.96
CA GLY A 448 -9.48 -9.33 18.37
C GLY A 448 -9.84 -10.08 19.66
N ILE A 449 -10.48 -11.21 19.46
CA ILE A 449 -10.73 -12.32 20.35
C ILE A 449 -10.10 -13.53 19.65
N ASN A 450 -8.79 -13.70 19.79
CA ASN A 450 -8.23 -14.96 20.27
C ASN A 450 -6.72 -14.90 20.46
N ARG A 451 -6.32 -14.62 21.70
CA ARG A 451 -5.17 -15.30 22.32
C ARG A 451 -5.70 -16.33 23.32
N ILE A 452 -6.54 -17.26 22.87
CA ILE A 452 -6.91 -18.47 23.62
C ILE A 452 -6.47 -19.70 22.83
N LEU A 453 -5.17 -19.86 22.62
CA LEU A 453 -4.53 -21.17 22.46
C LEU A 453 -3.12 -21.15 23.06
N SER A 454 -2.99 -20.67 24.30
CA SER A 454 -1.90 -21.14 25.14
C SER A 454 -2.28 -22.52 25.70
N PHE A 455 -1.74 -23.55 25.07
CA PHE A 455 -1.37 -24.83 25.68
C PHE A 455 -2.39 -25.48 26.64
N ARG A 456 -3.24 -26.35 26.10
CA ARG A 456 -3.60 -27.59 26.78
C ARG A 456 -2.80 -28.74 26.17
N TRP A 457 -1.61 -28.97 26.70
CA TRP A 457 -1.00 -30.31 26.65
C TRP A 457 -1.47 -31.09 27.88
N GLY A 458 -2.03 -32.27 27.65
CA GLY A 458 -2.45 -33.20 28.69
C GLY A 458 -3.23 -34.36 28.08
N GLY A 459 -2.52 -35.38 27.60
CA GLY A 459 -3.08 -36.62 27.06
C GLY A 459 -2.10 -37.32 26.14
#